data_AF-A0A168QWF8-F1
#
_entry.id   AF-A0A168QWF8-F1
#
_cell.length_a   1.000
_cell.length_b   1.000
_cell.length_c   1.000
_cell.angle_alpha   90.00
_cell.angle_beta   90.00
_cell.angle_gamma   90.00
#
_symmetry.space_group_name_H-M   'P 1'
#
loop_
_entity.id
_entity.type
_entity.pdbx_description
1 polymer ?
#
loop_
_entity_poly.entity_id
_entity_poly.type
_entity_poly.pdbx_seq_one_letter_code
_entity_poly.pdbx_strand_id
1 'polypeptide(L)'
;MSSVPSGKPVLLQDLVANADLYDNTSIRVTGKLTLLENTAMVEYKHASLRLNTELVDVSAPTGAMIQCIGEVKYDVNVGQLVLTPRILKMVETMDMEIYEKAVKLLNQYQQST
;
A
#
# COMPACT_ATOMS: atom_id res chain seq x y z
N MET A 1 22.67 -5.87 -11.85
CA MET A 1 21.85 -5.43 -10.71
C MET A 1 20.41 -5.46 -11.16
N SER A 2 19.51 -6.15 -10.46
CA SER A 2 18.09 -6.11 -10.81
C SER A 2 17.53 -4.72 -10.46
N SER A 3 17.00 -4.00 -11.44
CA SER A 3 16.48 -2.63 -11.27
C SER A 3 15.04 -2.68 -10.76
N VAL A 4 14.82 -3.29 -9.59
CA VAL A 4 13.51 -3.26 -8.94
C VAL A 4 13.30 -1.85 -8.37
N PRO A 5 12.29 -1.09 -8.82
CA PRO A 5 12.08 0.27 -8.36
C PRO A 5 11.76 0.30 -6.87
N SER A 6 12.30 1.29 -6.16
CA SER A 6 11.95 1.54 -4.77
C SER A 6 10.48 1.93 -4.66
N GLY A 7 9.78 1.38 -3.66
CA GLY A 7 8.40 1.74 -3.39
C GLY A 7 8.30 3.11 -2.71
N LYS A 8 7.65 4.07 -3.37
CA LYS A 8 7.37 5.40 -2.81
C LYS A 8 6.46 5.28 -1.57
N PRO A 9 6.84 5.80 -0.39
CA PRO A 9 5.96 5.83 0.77
C PRO A 9 4.72 6.69 0.48
N VAL A 10 3.54 6.10 0.62
CA VAL A 10 2.26 6.78 0.38
C VAL A 10 1.27 6.48 1.50
N LEU A 11 0.46 7.46 1.85
CA LEU A 11 -0.70 7.22 2.71
C LEU A 11 -1.81 6.61 1.86
N LEU A 12 -2.49 5.60 2.41
CA LEU A 12 -3.53 4.86 1.69
C LEU A 12 -4.66 5.79 1.19
N GLN A 13 -5.07 6.74 2.01
CA GLN A 13 -6.06 7.76 1.64
C GLN A 13 -5.61 8.67 0.49
N ASP A 14 -4.33 9.05 0.44
CA ASP A 14 -3.79 9.91 -0.61
C ASP A 14 -3.66 9.12 -1.93
N LEU A 15 -3.34 7.83 -1.84
CA LEU A 15 -3.31 6.90 -2.97
C LEU A 15 -4.70 6.76 -3.60
N VAL A 16 -5.73 6.49 -2.80
CA VAL A 16 -7.10 6.30 -3.27
C VAL A 16 -7.68 7.61 -3.84
N ALA A 17 -7.44 8.74 -3.16
CA ALA A 17 -7.94 10.04 -3.61
C ALA A 17 -7.27 10.54 -4.92
N ASN A 18 -6.07 10.07 -5.23
CA ASN A 18 -5.31 10.52 -6.40
C ASN A 18 -4.81 9.33 -7.25
N ALA A 19 -5.69 8.36 -7.50
CA ALA A 19 -5.34 7.10 -8.16
C ALA A 19 -4.51 7.27 -9.44
N ASP A 20 -4.86 8.23 -10.30
CA ASP A 20 -4.19 8.50 -11.57
C ASP A 20 -2.71 8.87 -11.40
N LEU A 21 -2.33 9.51 -10.28
CA LEU A 21 -0.94 9.90 -10.00
C LEU A 21 -0.04 8.70 -9.68
N TYR A 22 -0.62 7.57 -9.31
CA TYR A 22 0.09 6.40 -8.83
C TYR A 22 -0.02 5.20 -9.78
N ASP A 23 -0.81 5.29 -10.85
CA ASP A 23 -0.93 4.19 -11.80
C ASP A 23 0.43 3.82 -12.42
N ASN A 24 0.70 2.52 -12.50
CA ASN A 24 1.98 1.95 -12.95
C ASN A 24 3.21 2.41 -12.15
N THR A 25 3.04 2.78 -10.88
CA THR A 25 4.16 3.13 -9.98
C THR A 25 4.44 2.05 -8.95
N SER A 26 5.64 2.08 -8.35
CA SER A 26 5.95 1.27 -7.18
C SER A 26 5.71 2.07 -5.90
N ILE A 27 4.94 1.49 -4.98
CA ILE A 27 4.56 2.13 -3.72
C ILE A 27 4.93 1.29 -2.50
N ARG A 28 4.95 1.97 -1.35
CA ARG A 28 4.98 1.39 -0.01
C ARG A 28 3.79 1.93 0.76
N VAL A 29 2.86 1.06 1.14
CA VAL A 29 1.65 1.41 1.87
C VAL A 29 1.52 0.58 3.14
N THR A 30 0.94 1.16 4.19
CA THR A 30 0.74 0.50 5.48
C THR A 30 -0.74 0.60 5.85
N GLY A 31 -1.31 -0.48 6.38
CA GLY A 31 -2.70 -0.54 6.81
C GLY A 31 -3.05 -1.90 7.40
N LYS A 32 -4.32 -2.09 7.76
CA LYS A 32 -4.81 -3.37 8.29
C LYS A 32 -5.14 -4.32 7.16
N LEU A 33 -4.71 -5.58 7.29
CA LEU A 33 -5.07 -6.64 6.37
C LEU A 33 -6.52 -7.05 6.61
N THR A 34 -7.30 -7.15 5.55
CA THR A 34 -8.65 -7.73 5.56
C THR A 34 -8.70 -8.86 4.53
N LEU A 35 -8.99 -10.08 5.00
CA LEU A 35 -9.20 -11.26 4.13
C LEU A 35 -10.70 -11.56 4.08
N LEU A 36 -11.27 -11.51 2.88
CA LEU A 36 -12.68 -11.79 2.61
C LEU A 36 -12.78 -12.84 1.51
N GLU A 37 -13.16 -14.06 1.86
CA GLU A 37 -13.24 -15.23 0.96
C GLU A 37 -11.97 -15.39 0.11
N ASN A 38 -11.97 -14.82 -1.09
CA ASN A 38 -10.89 -14.88 -2.08
C ASN A 38 -10.25 -13.51 -2.37
N THR A 39 -10.47 -12.51 -1.51
CA THR A 39 -9.96 -11.15 -1.69
C THR A 39 -9.14 -10.72 -0.48
N ALA A 40 -7.92 -10.28 -0.73
CA ALA A 40 -7.09 -9.60 0.26
C ALA A 40 -7.17 -8.09 0.03
N MET A 41 -7.30 -7.33 1.11
CA MET A 41 -7.36 -5.87 1.09
C MET A 41 -6.46 -5.29 2.16
N VAL A 42 -5.91 -4.10 1.91
CA VAL A 42 -5.33 -3.26 2.94
C VAL A 42 -6.25 -2.07 3.20
N GLU A 43 -6.59 -1.84 4.46
CA GLU A 43 -7.57 -0.84 4.89
C GLU A 43 -7.00 0.06 5.96
N TYR A 44 -7.25 1.36 5.84
CA TYR A 44 -6.80 2.36 6.80
C TYR A 44 -7.56 3.68 6.61
N LYS A 45 -8.06 4.28 7.71
CA LYS A 45 -8.76 5.58 7.75
C LYS A 45 -9.77 5.79 6.59
N HIS A 46 -10.73 4.87 6.46
CA HIS A 46 -11.79 4.90 5.43
C HIS A 46 -11.31 4.75 3.98
N ALA A 47 -10.03 4.45 3.76
CA ALA A 47 -9.51 4.07 2.46
C ALA A 47 -9.22 2.56 2.44
N SER A 48 -9.37 1.96 1.27
CA SER A 48 -9.12 0.55 1.03
C SER A 48 -8.42 0.36 -0.31
N LEU A 49 -7.55 -0.64 -0.39
CA LEU A 49 -6.87 -1.02 -1.62
C LEU A 49 -6.85 -2.55 -1.73
N ARG A 50 -7.25 -3.06 -2.90
CA ARG A 50 -7.22 -4.49 -3.19
C ARG A 50 -5.77 -4.95 -3.39
N LEU A 51 -5.47 -6.14 -2.88
CA LEU A 51 -4.18 -6.79 -3.03
C LEU A 51 -4.31 -7.97 -4.02
N ASN A 52 -3.40 -8.05 -4.99
CA ASN A 52 -3.13 -9.27 -5.74
C ASN A 52 -1.94 -9.99 -5.09
N THR A 53 -2.22 -11.02 -4.29
CA THR A 53 -1.22 -11.69 -3.44
C THR A 53 -0.48 -12.83 -4.14
N GLU A 54 -0.55 -12.94 -5.46
CA GLU A 54 0.12 -14.01 -6.25
C GLU A 54 1.64 -14.13 -6.01
N LEU A 55 2.30 -13.05 -5.59
CA LEU A 55 3.76 -13.01 -5.40
C LEU A 55 4.20 -13.08 -3.94
N VAL A 56 3.28 -13.15 -2.97
CA VAL A 56 3.61 -13.15 -1.54
C VAL A 56 2.77 -14.18 -0.78
N ASP A 57 3.38 -14.79 0.24
CA ASP A 57 2.63 -15.56 1.21
C ASP A 57 1.92 -14.64 2.21
N VAL A 58 0.63 -14.88 2.43
CA VAL A 58 -0.22 -14.10 3.33
C VAL A 58 -0.47 -14.91 4.59
N SER A 59 0.56 -15.01 5.43
CA SER A 59 0.48 -15.69 6.73
C SER A 59 -0.04 -14.80 7.86
N ALA A 60 -0.19 -13.49 7.62
CA ALA A 60 -0.74 -12.55 8.59
C ALA A 60 -2.26 -12.74 8.76
N PRO A 61 -2.80 -12.69 9.98
CA PRO A 61 -4.24 -12.80 10.19
C PRO A 61 -4.99 -11.54 9.75
N THR A 62 -6.27 -11.68 9.41
CA THR A 62 -7.18 -10.54 9.26
C THR A 62 -7.14 -9.66 10.50
N GLY A 63 -7.04 -8.34 10.30
CA GLY A 63 -6.88 -7.33 11.34
C GLY A 63 -5.44 -6.95 11.65
N ALA A 64 -4.45 -7.75 11.23
CA ALA A 64 -3.04 -7.45 11.45
C ALA A 64 -2.63 -6.16 10.72
N MET A 65 -1.83 -5.32 11.38
CA MET A 65 -1.21 -4.18 10.72
C MET A 65 -0.08 -4.70 9.82
N ILE A 66 -0.13 -4.39 8.53
CA ILE A 66 0.83 -4.83 7.54
C ILE A 66 1.42 -3.66 6.76
N GLN A 67 2.63 -3.85 6.24
CA GLN A 67 3.26 -3.00 5.26
C GLN A 67 3.50 -3.78 3.98
N CYS A 68 2.99 -3.24 2.87
CA CYS A 68 3.15 -3.79 1.54
C CYS A 68 4.09 -2.91 0.72
N ILE A 69 4.97 -3.54 -0.08
CA ILE A 69 5.79 -2.86 -1.10
C ILE A 69 5.59 -3.61 -2.41
N GLY A 70 5.21 -2.88 -3.46
CA GLY A 70 4.95 -3.48 -4.77
C GLY A 70 4.50 -2.47 -5.81
N GLU A 71 3.89 -2.98 -6.86
CA GLU A 71 3.42 -2.25 -8.02
C GLU A 71 1.92 -2.06 -7.93
N VAL A 72 1.46 -0.85 -8.20
CA VAL A 72 0.04 -0.55 -8.36
C VAL A 72 -0.30 -0.38 -9.83
N LYS A 73 -1.45 -0.91 -10.20
CA LYS A 73 -2.01 -0.73 -11.54
C LYS A 73 -3.52 -0.59 -11.45
N TYR A 74 -4.10 0.30 -12.24
CA TYR A 74 -5.55 0.42 -12.36
C TYR A 74 -6.13 -0.82 -13.04
N ASP A 75 -7.08 -1.48 -12.38
CA ASP A 75 -7.83 -2.60 -12.94
C ASP A 75 -9.23 -2.14 -13.34
N VAL A 76 -9.49 -2.17 -14.65
CA VAL A 76 -10.77 -1.76 -15.22
C VAL A 76 -11.94 -2.66 -14.81
N ASN A 77 -11.69 -3.92 -14.47
CA ASN A 77 -12.73 -4.85 -14.03
C ASN A 77 -13.14 -4.60 -12.58
N VAL A 78 -12.20 -4.10 -11.77
CA VAL A 78 -12.42 -3.77 -10.36
C VAL A 78 -12.82 -2.29 -10.19
N GLY A 79 -12.45 -1.42 -11.13
CA GLY A 79 -12.73 0.01 -11.08
C GLY A 79 -11.86 0.79 -10.08
N GLN A 80 -10.69 0.26 -9.72
CA GLN A 80 -9.75 0.88 -8.78
C GLN A 80 -8.31 0.41 -9.04
N LEU A 81 -7.34 1.04 -8.37
CA LEU A 81 -5.99 0.51 -8.28
C LEU A 81 -5.97 -0.84 -7.54
N VAL A 82 -5.14 -1.76 -8.03
CA VAL A 82 -4.80 -3.03 -7.38
C VAL A 82 -3.30 -3.04 -7.12
N LEU A 83 -2.90 -3.38 -5.90
CA LEU A 83 -1.49 -3.53 -5.52
C LEU A 83 -1.08 -5.00 -5.63
N THR A 84 -0.05 -5.28 -6.41
CA THR A 84 0.65 -6.56 -6.40
C THR A 84 1.89 -6.41 -5.51
N PRO A 85 1.82 -6.77 -4.21
CA PRO A 85 2.99 -6.70 -3.34
C PRO A 85 4.06 -7.71 -3.77
N ARG A 86 5.32 -7.28 -3.73
CA ARG A 86 6.50 -8.14 -3.76
C ARG A 86 7.00 -8.42 -2.34
N ILE A 87 6.65 -7.55 -1.40
CA ILE A 87 6.92 -7.68 0.04
C ILE A 87 5.62 -7.40 0.77
N LEU A 88 5.29 -8.28 1.71
CA LEU A 88 4.26 -8.09 2.73
C LEU A 88 4.88 -8.46 4.07
N LYS A 89 4.78 -7.57 5.06
CA LYS A 89 5.26 -7.84 6.42
C LYS A 89 4.30 -7.31 7.47
N MET A 90 4.22 -8.00 8.60
CA MET A 90 3.49 -7.52 9.77
C MET A 90 4.28 -6.40 10.47
N VAL A 91 3.56 -5.42 11.00
CA VAL A 91 4.09 -4.26 11.71
C VAL A 91 3.19 -3.89 12.90
N GLU A 92 2.76 -4.90 13.68
CA GLU A 92 1.72 -4.82 14.73
C GLU A 92 1.92 -3.82 15.87
N THR A 93 3.06 -3.12 15.93
CA THR A 93 3.38 -2.15 16.98
C THR A 93 3.80 -0.79 16.42
N MET A 94 3.61 -0.58 15.11
CA MET A 94 3.93 0.69 14.48
C MET A 94 3.03 1.80 15.02
N ASP A 95 3.65 2.87 15.52
CA ASP A 95 2.95 4.13 15.80
C ASP A 95 2.51 4.76 14.48
N MET A 96 1.24 4.55 14.15
CA MET A 96 0.67 5.02 12.89
C MET A 96 0.56 6.54 12.82
N GLU A 97 0.46 7.23 13.96
CA GLU A 97 0.39 8.70 13.97
C GLU A 97 1.74 9.31 13.59
N ILE A 98 2.83 8.80 14.18
CA ILE A 98 4.20 9.22 13.85
C ILE A 98 4.54 8.81 12.41
N TYR A 99 4.16 7.61 11.99
CA TYR A 99 4.36 7.15 10.61
C TYR A 99 3.71 8.09 9.59
N GLU A 100 2.46 8.49 9.81
CA GLU A 100 1.76 9.43 8.92
C GLU A 100 2.46 10.78 8.84
N LYS A 101 2.86 11.33 9.99
CA LYS A 101 3.60 12.60 10.06
C LYS A 101 4.91 12.51 9.26
N ALA A 102 5.65 11.41 9.42
CA ALA A 102 6.89 11.17 8.70
C ALA A 102 6.68 11.07 7.18
N VAL A 103 5.65 10.36 6.72
CA VAL A 103 5.33 10.26 5.28
C VAL A 103 4.92 11.61 4.71
N LYS A 104 4.12 12.41 5.44
CA LYS A 104 3.74 13.76 5.00
C LYS A 104 4.96 14.68 4.86
N LEU A 105 5.85 14.68 5.86
CA LEU A 105 7.09 15.46 5.82
C LEU A 105 7.99 15.05 4.64
N LEU A 106 8.13 13.74 4.40
CA LEU A 106 8.89 13.22 3.27
C LEU A 106 8.32 13.70 1.93
N ASN A 107 6.99 13.60 1.76
CA ASN A 107 6.33 14.02 0.53
C ASN A 107 6.43 15.54 0.30
N GLN A 108 6.32 16.35 1.36
CA GLN A 108 6.54 17.80 1.29
C GLN A 108 7.97 18.15 0.86
N TYR A 109 8.96 17.47 1.44
CA TYR A 109 10.37 17.68 1.08
C TYR A 109 10.62 17.35 -0.40
N GLN A 110 10.08 16.22 -0.89
CA GLN A 110 10.23 15.81 -2.29
C GLN A 110 9.53 16.74 -3.30
N GLN A 111 8.49 17.46 -2.89
CA GLN A 111 7.82 18.46 -3.74
C GLN A 111 8.58 19.79 -3.79
N SER A 112 9.49 20.04 -2.85
CA SER A 112 10.26 21.28 -2.75
C SER A 112 11.61 21.26 -3.48
N THR A 113 11.96 20.12 -4.07
CA THR A 113 13.21 19.89 -4.85
C THR A 113 12.86 19.67 -6.31
#